data_AF-A0A552UXI5-F1
#
_entry.id   AF-A0A552UXI5-F1
#
_cell.length_a   1.000
_cell.length_b   1.000
_cell.length_c   1.000
_cell.angle_alpha   90.00
_cell.angle_beta   90.00
_cell.angle_gamma   90.00
#
_symmetry.space_group_name_H-M   'P 1'
#
loop_
_entity.id
_entity.type
_entity.pdbx_description
1 polymer ?
#
loop_
_entity_poly.entity_id
_entity_poly.type
_entity_poly.pdbx_seq_one_letter_code
_entity_poly.pdbx_strand_id
1 'polypeptide(L)'
;MNRIKLLSAFMVLFTAIGFMSCDVEPIDPVLLDYEPPVEEPIDSTDIPEVALFQVDFNDTTYVATSTAASVGNGLTLISGMRGTNGEMIGIIIDGTTSGTYTDAIMSYTASGAAESTYSNFLLPEGSSTVTISINTLSHTMSGTFSFTGQGANAEDTKQFTQGVFTDVPYITAPVLPNGDSMTATVNGTAVNYANDLAIGYTNIISINAIGADHQINLFINGEVTPGTYAFSTEPLADYQADYIDDAGVEYGITGGTLVITAIDNGWITGTFTFNVLNGQGETIHTVTNGAFHVEYDW
;
A
#
# COMPACT_ATOMS: atom_id res chain seq x y z
N MET A 1 41.09 -17.15 -42.84
CA MET A 1 39.81 -16.39 -42.91
C MET A 1 38.79 -17.23 -43.68
N ASN A 2 37.85 -17.93 -43.01
CA ASN A 2 36.76 -18.68 -43.69
C ASN A 2 35.56 -19.04 -42.78
N ARG A 3 35.35 -18.38 -41.62
CA ARG A 3 34.31 -18.78 -40.65
C ARG A 3 33.12 -17.81 -40.49
N ILE A 4 32.96 -16.81 -41.36
CA ILE A 4 31.91 -15.77 -41.19
C ILE A 4 30.57 -16.13 -41.88
N LYS A 5 30.52 -17.15 -42.76
CA LYS A 5 29.30 -17.45 -43.54
C LYS A 5 28.16 -18.13 -42.76
N LEU A 6 28.41 -18.63 -41.55
CA LEU A 6 27.37 -19.32 -40.75
C LEU A 6 26.48 -18.33 -39.97
N LEU A 7 26.98 -17.12 -39.65
CA LEU A 7 26.28 -16.17 -38.78
C LEU A 7 25.12 -15.45 -39.50
N SER A 8 25.28 -15.17 -40.80
CA SER A 8 24.24 -14.49 -41.58
C SER A 8 22.99 -15.34 -41.83
N ALA A 9 23.12 -16.67 -41.81
CA ALA A 9 21.97 -17.57 -41.96
C ALA A 9 21.09 -17.63 -40.70
N PHE A 10 21.68 -17.44 -39.51
CA PHE A 10 20.93 -17.43 -38.24
C PHE A 10 20.16 -16.12 -38.03
N MET A 11 20.68 -15.00 -38.53
CA MET A 11 20.05 -13.68 -38.35
C MET A 11 18.78 -13.50 -39.21
N VAL A 12 18.69 -14.17 -40.36
CA VAL A 12 17.49 -14.17 -41.22
C VAL A 12 16.38 -15.07 -40.66
N LEU A 13 16.74 -16.10 -39.89
CA LEU A 13 15.76 -17.01 -39.29
C LEU A 13 14.96 -16.37 -38.15
N PHE A 14 15.57 -15.43 -37.39
CA PHE A 14 14.89 -14.72 -36.30
C PHE A 14 13.90 -13.65 -36.78
N THR A 15 14.09 -13.09 -37.99
CA THR A 15 13.15 -12.10 -38.54
C THR A 15 11.84 -12.70 -39.05
N ALA A 16 11.76 -14.02 -39.26
CA ALA A 16 10.55 -14.68 -39.77
C ALA A 16 9.55 -15.08 -38.67
N ILE A 17 9.94 -15.01 -37.38
CA ILE A 17 9.08 -15.45 -36.26
C ILE A 17 8.32 -14.27 -35.62
N GLY A 18 8.58 -13.03 -36.06
CA GLY A 18 8.01 -11.81 -35.44
C GLY A 18 6.62 -11.37 -35.90
N PHE A 19 5.87 -12.14 -36.71
CA PHE A 19 4.58 -11.70 -37.27
C PHE A 19 3.37 -12.60 -36.98
N MET A 20 3.47 -13.59 -36.09
CA MET A 20 2.28 -14.22 -35.52
C MET A 20 1.80 -13.38 -34.33
N SER A 21 1.28 -12.20 -34.65
CA SER A 21 0.43 -11.44 -33.73
C SER A 21 -0.89 -12.18 -33.61
N CYS A 22 -1.11 -12.65 -32.39
CA CYS A 22 -2.26 -13.33 -31.80
C CYS A 22 -3.60 -13.20 -32.52
N ASP A 23 -4.22 -14.36 -32.64
CA ASP A 23 -5.64 -14.58 -32.91
C ASP A 23 -6.53 -13.60 -32.12
N VAL A 24 -7.61 -13.18 -32.77
CA VAL A 24 -8.75 -12.55 -32.11
C VAL A 24 -9.28 -13.57 -31.11
N GLU A 25 -9.04 -13.34 -29.82
CA GLU A 25 -9.63 -14.15 -28.76
C GLU A 25 -11.15 -14.08 -28.90
N PRO A 26 -11.87 -15.23 -28.90
CA PRO A 26 -13.31 -15.20 -28.87
C PRO A 26 -13.73 -14.47 -27.60
N ILE A 27 -14.43 -13.35 -27.78
CA ILE A 27 -15.10 -12.62 -26.70
C ILE A 27 -15.93 -13.65 -25.93
N ASP A 28 -15.68 -13.74 -24.62
CA ASP A 28 -16.43 -14.62 -23.74
C ASP A 28 -17.94 -14.36 -23.93
N PRO A 29 -18.73 -15.37 -24.33
CA PRO A 29 -20.17 -15.20 -24.52
C PRO A 29 -20.90 -14.64 -23.30
N VAL A 30 -20.35 -14.82 -22.09
CA VAL A 30 -20.88 -14.24 -20.84
C VAL A 30 -20.85 -12.70 -20.87
N LEU A 31 -19.90 -12.10 -21.59
CA LEU A 31 -19.81 -10.65 -21.74
C LEU A 31 -20.72 -10.09 -22.84
N LEU A 32 -21.28 -10.94 -23.71
CA LEU A 32 -22.20 -10.50 -24.76
C LEU A 32 -23.60 -10.17 -24.24
N ASP A 33 -23.98 -10.73 -23.09
CA ASP A 33 -25.26 -10.49 -22.44
C ASP A 33 -25.16 -9.49 -21.27
N TYR A 34 -24.00 -8.85 -21.09
CA TYR A 34 -23.88 -7.73 -20.14
C TYR A 34 -24.53 -6.49 -20.75
N GLU A 35 -25.85 -6.36 -20.58
CA GLU A 35 -26.47 -5.04 -20.54
C GLU A 35 -26.01 -4.39 -19.24
N PRO A 36 -25.16 -3.34 -19.28
CA PRO A 36 -24.92 -2.55 -18.08
C PRO A 36 -26.28 -2.13 -17.54
N PRO A 37 -26.49 -2.16 -16.21
CA PRO A 37 -27.72 -1.66 -15.63
C PRO A 37 -27.96 -0.27 -16.22
N VAL A 38 -29.15 -0.08 -16.80
CA VAL A 38 -29.57 1.23 -17.30
C VAL A 38 -29.51 2.15 -16.09
N GLU A 39 -28.49 3.00 -16.04
CA GLU A 39 -28.42 4.04 -15.04
C GLU A 39 -29.65 4.92 -15.24
N GLU A 40 -30.56 4.87 -14.26
CA GLU A 40 -31.67 5.80 -14.17
C GLU A 40 -31.09 7.23 -14.32
N PRO A 41 -31.68 8.09 -15.16
CA PRO A 41 -31.18 9.44 -15.36
C PRO A 41 -31.13 10.15 -14.00
N ILE A 42 -29.91 10.49 -13.57
CA ILE A 42 -29.66 11.25 -12.34
C ILE A 42 -30.47 12.53 -12.41
N ASP A 43 -31.38 12.73 -11.44
CA ASP A 43 -32.13 13.97 -11.29
C ASP A 43 -31.14 15.13 -11.10
N SER A 44 -31.10 16.05 -12.06
CA SER A 44 -30.20 17.21 -12.09
C SER A 44 -30.38 18.20 -10.93
N THR A 45 -31.27 17.92 -9.99
CA THR A 45 -31.45 18.71 -8.76
C THR A 45 -30.66 18.19 -7.55
N ASP A 46 -30.04 17.00 -7.66
CA ASP A 46 -29.10 16.41 -6.69
C ASP A 46 -27.69 16.27 -7.30
N ILE A 47 -27.24 17.23 -8.12
CA ILE A 47 -25.84 17.25 -8.55
C ILE A 47 -25.01 17.57 -7.29
N PRO A 48 -24.19 16.64 -6.78
CA PRO A 48 -23.31 16.95 -5.66
C PRO A 48 -22.46 18.16 -6.04
N GLU A 49 -22.26 19.09 -5.11
CA GLU A 49 -21.32 20.19 -5.31
C GLU A 49 -20.04 19.62 -5.90
N VAL A 50 -19.63 20.15 -7.06
CA VAL A 50 -18.50 19.61 -7.81
C VAL A 50 -17.28 19.62 -6.89
N ALA A 51 -16.73 18.44 -6.62
CA ALA A 51 -15.59 18.29 -5.74
C ALA A 51 -14.48 19.28 -6.13
N LEU A 52 -14.02 20.08 -5.17
CA LEU A 52 -12.96 21.06 -5.38
C LEU A 52 -11.66 20.51 -4.85
N PHE A 53 -10.57 20.70 -5.60
CA PHE A 53 -9.21 20.53 -5.10
C PHE A 53 -8.33 21.60 -5.74
N GLN A 54 -7.72 22.45 -4.92
CA GLN A 54 -6.84 23.50 -5.40
C GLN A 54 -5.69 23.79 -4.43
N VAL A 55 -4.62 24.40 -4.94
CA VAL A 55 -3.48 24.89 -4.16
C VAL A 55 -2.75 25.99 -4.92
N ASP A 56 -2.05 26.87 -4.21
CA ASP A 56 -1.24 27.92 -4.81
C ASP A 56 0.25 27.60 -4.73
N PHE A 57 0.95 27.82 -5.85
CA PHE A 57 2.42 27.84 -5.92
C PHE A 57 2.87 28.72 -7.10
N ASN A 58 4.06 29.31 -6.99
CA ASN A 58 4.65 30.19 -8.02
C ASN A 58 3.69 31.30 -8.51
N ASP A 59 2.94 31.93 -7.60
CA ASP A 59 1.93 32.95 -7.92
C ASP A 59 0.80 32.46 -8.85
N THR A 60 0.59 31.15 -8.95
CA THR A 60 -0.47 30.52 -9.72
C THR A 60 -1.32 29.57 -8.88
N THR A 61 -2.61 29.50 -9.20
CA THR A 61 -3.53 28.52 -8.60
C THR A 61 -3.60 27.27 -9.48
N TYR A 62 -3.25 26.14 -8.88
CA TYR A 62 -3.56 24.82 -9.40
C TYR A 62 -4.99 24.47 -9.01
N VAL A 63 -5.82 24.12 -9.99
CA VAL A 63 -7.17 23.59 -9.77
C VAL A 63 -7.24 22.25 -10.48
N ALA A 64 -7.55 21.20 -9.72
CA ALA A 64 -7.72 19.86 -10.28
C ALA A 64 -8.98 19.81 -11.16
N THR A 65 -8.91 19.06 -12.25
CA THR A 65 -10.07 18.70 -13.09
C THR A 65 -10.72 17.40 -12.64
N SER A 66 -10.02 16.60 -11.83
CA SER A 66 -10.51 15.36 -11.25
C SER A 66 -9.87 15.12 -9.89
N THR A 67 -10.62 14.54 -8.98
CA THR A 67 -10.17 14.20 -7.62
C THR A 67 -10.43 12.74 -7.34
N ALA A 68 -9.64 12.17 -6.44
CA ALA A 68 -9.86 10.83 -5.91
C ALA A 68 -9.37 10.77 -4.48
N ALA A 69 -10.08 10.05 -3.62
CA ALA A 69 -9.65 9.77 -2.27
C ALA A 69 -9.97 8.31 -1.88
N SER A 70 -9.16 7.76 -0.98
CA SER A 70 -9.45 6.50 -0.30
C SER A 70 -9.10 6.59 1.18
N VAL A 71 -9.87 5.85 1.99
CA VAL A 71 -9.64 5.72 3.44
C VAL A 71 -9.68 4.24 3.81
N GLY A 72 -8.65 3.75 4.48
CA GLY A 72 -8.58 2.36 4.96
C GLY A 72 -7.14 1.88 5.14
N ASN A 73 -6.96 0.73 5.78
CA ASN A 73 -5.65 0.13 6.05
C ASN A 73 -4.69 1.13 6.74
N GLY A 74 -5.17 1.81 7.77
CA GLY A 74 -4.38 2.80 8.51
C GLY A 74 -4.14 4.12 7.76
N LEU A 75 -4.35 4.16 6.44
CA LEU A 75 -3.99 5.28 5.58
C LEU A 75 -5.20 6.04 5.04
N THR A 76 -4.98 7.32 4.76
CA THR A 76 -5.83 8.13 3.91
C THR A 76 -5.03 8.65 2.72
N LEU A 77 -5.53 8.39 1.51
CA LEU A 77 -4.96 8.87 0.26
C LEU A 77 -5.89 9.91 -0.36
N ILE A 78 -5.35 11.03 -0.81
CA ILE A 78 -6.10 12.09 -1.49
C ILE A 78 -5.28 12.55 -2.69
N SER A 79 -5.92 12.73 -3.84
CA SER A 79 -5.25 13.25 -5.04
C SER A 79 -6.12 14.23 -5.80
N GLY A 80 -5.47 15.21 -6.40
CA GLY A 80 -6.03 16.09 -7.41
C GLY A 80 -5.19 16.01 -8.67
N MET A 81 -5.82 15.78 -9.82
CA MET A 81 -5.19 15.75 -11.14
C MET A 81 -5.74 16.86 -12.01
N ARG A 82 -4.87 17.54 -12.78
CA ARG A 82 -5.22 18.65 -13.68
C ARG A 82 -4.97 18.26 -15.13
N GLY A 83 -6.04 18.29 -15.91
CA GLY A 83 -6.03 17.91 -17.32
C GLY A 83 -5.66 16.43 -17.52
N THR A 84 -5.16 16.10 -18.71
CA THR A 84 -4.82 14.74 -19.13
C THR A 84 -3.32 14.49 -19.24
N ASN A 85 -2.49 15.48 -18.91
CA ASN A 85 -1.03 15.42 -19.10
C ASN A 85 -0.29 14.83 -17.90
N GLY A 86 -1.00 14.20 -16.95
CA GLY A 86 -0.42 13.59 -15.75
C GLY A 86 0.08 14.59 -14.70
N GLU A 87 -0.47 15.81 -14.70
CA GLU A 87 -0.15 16.79 -13.66
C GLU A 87 -0.99 16.52 -12.41
N MET A 88 -0.34 16.23 -11.28
CA MET A 88 -1.01 15.68 -10.10
C MET A 88 -0.41 16.19 -8.79
N ILE A 89 -1.25 16.33 -7.78
CA ILE A 89 -0.87 16.41 -6.37
C ILE A 89 -1.40 15.17 -5.65
N GLY A 90 -0.52 14.50 -4.90
CA GLY A 90 -0.87 13.39 -4.02
C GLY A 90 -0.62 13.75 -2.56
N ILE A 91 -1.48 13.27 -1.68
CA ILE A 91 -1.41 13.41 -0.22
C ILE A 91 -1.60 12.02 0.38
N ILE A 92 -0.67 11.60 1.23
CA ILE A 92 -0.71 10.36 2.01
C ILE A 92 -0.67 10.75 3.48
N ILE A 93 -1.64 10.27 4.23
CA ILE A 93 -1.79 10.53 5.65
C ILE A 93 -1.77 9.18 6.37
N ASP A 94 -0.90 9.06 7.37
CA ASP A 94 -0.94 7.98 8.33
C ASP A 94 -2.06 8.26 9.35
N GLY A 95 -3.24 7.73 9.06
CA GLY A 95 -4.47 7.95 9.83
C GLY A 95 -5.74 7.89 8.97
N THR A 96 -6.84 7.47 9.61
CA THR A 96 -8.16 7.30 8.97
C THR A 96 -9.27 8.13 9.62
N THR A 97 -8.91 9.09 10.48
CA THR A 97 -9.87 9.87 11.28
C THR A 97 -9.79 11.36 10.94
N SER A 98 -10.85 12.11 11.24
CA SER A 98 -10.79 13.57 11.10
C SER A 98 -9.79 14.15 12.09
N GLY A 99 -8.97 15.10 11.64
CA GLY A 99 -7.89 15.64 12.47
C GLY A 99 -6.88 16.48 11.69
N THR A 100 -5.85 16.93 12.40
CA THR A 100 -4.70 17.64 11.83
C THR A 100 -3.46 16.75 11.91
N TYR A 101 -2.77 16.61 10.79
CA TYR A 101 -1.58 15.79 10.62
C TYR A 101 -0.41 16.68 10.16
N THR A 102 0.71 16.62 10.86
CA THR A 102 1.92 17.43 10.59
C THR A 102 3.01 16.68 9.81
N ASP A 103 2.80 15.38 9.59
CA ASP A 103 3.79 14.48 8.98
C ASP A 103 3.20 13.73 7.77
N ALA A 104 2.23 14.34 7.10
CA ALA A 104 1.68 13.80 5.86
C ALA A 104 2.70 13.87 4.72
N ILE A 105 2.79 12.83 3.90
CA ILE A 105 3.63 12.83 2.71
C ILE A 105 2.83 13.45 1.56
N MET A 106 3.39 14.46 0.93
CA MET A 106 2.79 15.16 -0.20
C MET A 106 3.76 15.23 -1.37
N SER A 107 3.21 15.10 -2.57
CA SER A 107 3.99 15.17 -3.81
C SER A 107 3.25 15.96 -4.89
N TYR A 108 4.02 16.60 -5.76
CA TYR A 108 3.53 17.27 -6.96
C TYR A 108 4.36 16.85 -8.17
N THR A 109 3.66 16.38 -9.21
CA THR A 109 4.21 16.02 -10.51
C THR A 109 3.67 16.98 -11.55
N ALA A 110 4.55 17.70 -12.25
CA ALA A 110 4.15 18.72 -13.23
C ALA A 110 3.55 18.14 -14.53
N SER A 111 3.89 16.89 -14.87
CA SER A 111 3.32 16.13 -15.98
C SER A 111 3.77 14.68 -15.91
N GLY A 112 3.10 13.77 -16.62
CA GLY A 112 3.51 12.37 -16.77
C GLY A 112 4.84 12.18 -17.49
N ALA A 113 5.40 13.21 -18.12
CA ALA A 113 6.72 13.21 -18.73
C ALA A 113 7.77 14.00 -17.90
N ALA A 114 7.39 14.50 -16.73
CA ALA A 114 8.33 15.26 -15.89
C ALA A 114 9.44 14.34 -15.36
N GLU A 115 10.69 14.77 -15.48
CA GLU A 115 11.85 14.04 -14.97
C GLU A 115 11.99 14.16 -13.44
N SER A 116 11.17 14.97 -12.78
CA SER A 116 11.26 15.25 -11.35
C SER A 116 9.89 15.52 -10.73
N THR A 117 9.77 15.12 -9.47
CA THR A 117 8.61 15.35 -8.59
C THR A 117 9.08 16.23 -7.44
N TYR A 118 8.22 17.14 -6.99
CA TYR A 118 8.45 17.89 -5.75
C TYR A 118 7.79 17.12 -4.61
N SER A 119 8.53 16.68 -3.61
CA SER A 119 7.97 15.95 -2.46
C SER A 119 8.58 16.40 -1.13
N ASN A 120 7.85 16.24 -0.04
CA ASN A 120 8.37 16.54 1.30
C ASN A 120 9.02 15.32 2.00
N PHE A 121 9.14 14.17 1.33
CA PHE A 121 9.61 12.93 1.95
C PHE A 121 11.03 13.02 2.53
N LEU A 122 11.90 13.84 1.94
CA LEU A 122 13.28 14.03 2.41
C LEU A 122 13.45 15.25 3.31
N LEU A 123 12.36 15.98 3.59
CA LEU A 123 12.40 17.15 4.45
C LEU A 123 12.15 16.77 5.91
N PRO A 124 12.60 17.58 6.88
CA PRO A 124 12.28 17.38 8.28
C PRO A 124 10.76 17.35 8.55
N GLU A 125 10.38 16.72 9.66
CA GLU A 125 9.02 16.75 10.22
C GLU A 125 8.49 18.19 10.34
N GLY A 126 7.18 18.36 10.16
CA GLY A 126 6.54 19.68 10.14
C GLY A 126 6.72 20.48 8.84
N SER A 127 7.32 19.89 7.80
CA SER A 127 7.37 20.48 6.44
C SER A 127 6.03 20.41 5.68
N SER A 128 5.04 19.72 6.24
CA SER A 128 3.68 19.65 5.75
C SER A 128 2.67 19.84 6.88
N THR A 129 1.44 20.19 6.51
CA THR A 129 0.29 20.17 7.41
C THR A 129 -0.93 19.88 6.58
N VAL A 130 -1.77 18.95 7.03
CA VAL A 130 -3.09 18.69 6.45
C VAL A 130 -4.11 18.57 7.56
N THR A 131 -5.26 19.21 7.38
CA THR A 131 -6.42 19.05 8.25
C THR A 131 -7.55 18.46 7.44
N ILE A 132 -8.10 17.34 7.89
CA ILE A 132 -9.16 16.61 7.19
C ILE A 132 -10.41 16.49 8.06
N SER A 133 -11.56 16.58 7.42
CA SER A 133 -12.89 16.28 7.95
C SER A 133 -13.51 15.22 7.05
N ILE A 134 -13.96 14.12 7.65
CA ILE A 134 -14.53 12.96 6.95
C ILE A 134 -16.03 12.90 7.25
N ASN A 135 -16.85 13.00 6.21
CA ASN A 135 -18.29 12.80 6.32
C ASN A 135 -18.64 11.37 5.90
N THR A 136 -18.87 10.52 6.90
CA THR A 136 -19.19 9.09 6.69
C THR A 136 -20.62 8.85 6.20
N LEU A 137 -21.51 9.85 6.27
CA LEU A 137 -22.86 9.74 5.72
C LEU A 137 -22.87 9.99 4.21
N SER A 138 -22.21 11.06 3.76
CA SER A 138 -22.11 11.39 2.32
C SER A 138 -20.92 10.74 1.61
N HIS A 139 -20.04 10.04 2.33
CA HIS A 139 -18.78 9.49 1.80
C HIS A 139 -17.91 10.55 1.11
N THR A 140 -17.82 11.73 1.72
CA THR A 140 -16.98 12.85 1.24
C THR A 140 -15.93 13.26 2.26
N MET A 141 -14.83 13.83 1.76
CA MET A 141 -13.76 14.40 2.57
C MET A 141 -13.49 15.85 2.17
N SER A 142 -13.30 16.70 3.19
CA SER A 142 -12.99 18.12 3.02
C SER A 142 -11.81 18.49 3.92
N GLY A 143 -11.02 19.48 3.54
CA GLY A 143 -9.84 19.83 4.30
C GLY A 143 -8.98 20.92 3.69
N THR A 144 -7.91 21.24 4.40
CA THR A 144 -6.88 22.19 3.97
C THR A 144 -5.50 21.58 4.09
N PHE A 145 -4.58 21.96 3.22
CA PHE A 145 -3.20 21.48 3.26
C PHE A 145 -2.19 22.53 2.83
N SER A 146 -0.94 22.34 3.26
CA SER A 146 0.23 23.09 2.81
C SER A 146 1.47 22.22 2.95
N PHE A 147 2.43 22.36 2.04
CA PHE A 147 3.73 21.70 2.16
C PHE A 147 4.83 22.44 1.42
N THR A 148 6.07 22.18 1.80
CA THR A 148 7.24 22.48 0.95
C THR A 148 7.66 21.19 0.25
N GLY A 149 7.73 21.21 -1.08
CA GLY A 149 8.24 20.09 -1.86
C GLY A 149 9.69 20.35 -2.30
N GLN A 150 10.54 19.35 -2.16
CA GLN A 150 11.91 19.32 -2.68
C GLN A 150 11.95 18.50 -3.97
N GLY A 151 12.59 19.05 -5.01
CA GLY A 151 12.84 18.39 -6.29
C GLY A 151 14.08 17.49 -6.24
N ALA A 152 14.68 17.24 -7.41
CA ALA A 152 15.86 16.37 -7.53
C ALA A 152 17.11 16.91 -6.81
N ASN A 153 17.19 18.22 -6.61
CA ASN A 153 18.28 18.89 -5.91
C ASN A 153 17.77 19.46 -4.58
N ALA A 154 18.60 19.43 -3.53
CA ALA A 154 18.23 19.95 -2.21
C ALA A 154 17.84 21.44 -2.21
N GLU A 155 18.42 22.22 -3.11
CA GLU A 155 18.13 23.66 -3.25
C GLU A 155 16.87 23.94 -4.10
N ASP A 156 16.37 22.95 -4.85
CA ASP A 156 15.18 23.10 -5.69
C ASP A 156 13.94 22.83 -4.85
N THR A 157 13.49 23.85 -4.13
CA THR A 157 12.30 23.78 -3.27
C THR A 157 11.16 24.60 -3.84
N LYS A 158 9.93 24.15 -3.56
CA LYS A 158 8.69 24.82 -3.96
C LYS A 158 7.70 24.81 -2.82
N GLN A 159 7.13 25.97 -2.51
CA GLN A 159 6.09 26.10 -1.50
C GLN A 159 4.70 25.96 -2.13
N PHE A 160 3.90 25.09 -1.53
CA PHE A 160 2.49 24.86 -1.86
C PHE A 160 1.66 25.36 -0.70
N THR A 161 0.85 26.38 -0.95
CA THR A 161 0.12 27.12 0.09
C THR A 161 -1.36 27.22 -0.26
N GLN A 162 -2.20 27.52 0.73
CA GLN A 162 -3.65 27.69 0.55
C GLN A 162 -4.31 26.47 -0.12
N GLY A 163 -3.78 25.27 0.13
CA GLY A 163 -4.36 24.04 -0.36
C GLY A 163 -5.71 23.81 0.29
N VAL A 164 -6.73 23.53 -0.52
CA VAL A 164 -8.07 23.19 -0.05
C VAL A 164 -8.66 22.10 -0.93
N PHE A 165 -9.36 21.17 -0.31
CA PHE A 165 -10.23 20.24 -1.00
C PHE A 165 -11.60 20.21 -0.32
N THR A 166 -12.66 20.09 -1.10
CA THR A 166 -14.04 20.18 -0.63
C THR A 166 -14.87 19.11 -1.30
N ASP A 167 -15.57 18.35 -0.47
CA ASP A 167 -16.47 17.27 -0.85
C ASP A 167 -15.87 16.29 -1.87
N VAL A 168 -14.58 15.96 -1.69
CA VAL A 168 -13.93 14.91 -2.48
C VAL A 168 -14.55 13.57 -2.11
N PRO A 169 -15.21 12.85 -3.04
CA PRO A 169 -15.73 11.53 -2.78
C PRO A 169 -14.57 10.60 -2.43
N TYR A 170 -14.72 9.81 -1.38
CA TYR A 170 -13.76 8.79 -1.04
C TYR A 170 -14.38 7.41 -1.15
N ILE A 171 -13.58 6.45 -1.60
CA ILE A 171 -13.90 5.04 -1.42
C ILE A 171 -13.30 4.60 -0.08
N THR A 172 -14.02 3.77 0.67
CA THR A 172 -13.33 2.96 1.65
C THR A 172 -12.50 1.96 0.87
N ALA A 173 -11.19 1.84 1.15
CA ALA A 173 -10.46 0.67 0.69
C ALA A 173 -11.32 -0.54 1.07
N PRO A 174 -11.62 -1.45 0.13
CA PRO A 174 -12.49 -2.57 0.45
C PRO A 174 -11.92 -3.21 1.70
N VAL A 175 -12.72 -3.25 2.77
CA VAL A 175 -12.49 -4.22 3.83
C VAL A 175 -12.73 -5.53 3.13
N LEU A 176 -11.68 -6.08 2.54
CA LEU A 176 -11.77 -7.29 1.75
C LEU A 176 -12.46 -8.30 2.68
N PRO A 177 -13.67 -8.79 2.35
CA PRO A 177 -14.38 -9.72 3.22
C PRO A 177 -13.58 -11.03 3.42
N ASN A 178 -12.57 -11.23 2.57
CA ASN A 178 -11.53 -12.24 2.60
C ASN A 178 -10.14 -11.58 2.49
N GLY A 179 -9.92 -10.44 3.15
CA GLY A 179 -8.69 -9.68 3.06
C GLY A 179 -7.56 -10.24 3.88
N ASP A 180 -6.37 -9.67 3.64
CA ASP A 180 -5.24 -9.81 4.52
C ASP A 180 -5.67 -9.50 5.95
N SER A 181 -5.47 -10.46 6.84
CA SER A 181 -5.80 -10.33 8.23
C SER A 181 -4.73 -10.98 9.08
N MET A 182 -4.44 -10.34 10.20
CA MET A 182 -3.61 -10.90 11.25
C MET A 182 -4.17 -10.44 12.60
N THR A 183 -4.26 -11.36 13.56
CA THR A 183 -4.67 -11.09 14.93
C THR A 183 -3.73 -11.82 15.88
N ALA A 184 -3.56 -11.31 17.10
CA ALA A 184 -2.84 -12.01 18.16
C ALA A 184 -3.29 -11.52 19.54
N THR A 185 -2.91 -12.24 20.59
CA THR A 185 -2.99 -11.77 21.98
C THR A 185 -1.58 -11.50 22.48
N VAL A 186 -1.24 -10.23 22.70
CA VAL A 186 0.07 -9.78 23.19
C VAL A 186 -0.07 -9.38 24.65
N ASN A 187 0.66 -10.05 25.54
CA ASN A 187 0.61 -9.82 26.99
C ASN A 187 -0.81 -9.90 27.58
N GLY A 188 -1.65 -10.79 27.03
CA GLY A 188 -3.04 -10.96 27.44
C GLY A 188 -4.04 -10.00 26.79
N THR A 189 -3.59 -9.06 25.97
CA THR A 189 -4.44 -8.11 25.24
C THR A 189 -4.62 -8.57 23.79
N ALA A 190 -5.86 -8.72 23.34
CA ALA A 190 -6.15 -9.04 21.94
C ALA A 190 -5.89 -7.81 21.04
N VAL A 191 -5.19 -8.04 19.93
CA VAL A 191 -4.80 -7.03 18.95
C VAL A 191 -5.23 -7.54 17.56
N ASN A 192 -5.80 -6.63 16.76
CA ASN A 192 -6.14 -6.87 15.36
C ASN A 192 -5.29 -5.92 14.50
N TYR A 193 -4.51 -6.49 13.60
CA TYR A 193 -3.56 -5.77 12.76
C TYR A 193 -4.08 -5.52 11.35
N ALA A 194 -5.36 -5.80 11.04
CA ALA A 194 -5.90 -5.69 9.69
C ALA A 194 -5.66 -4.30 9.04
N ASN A 195 -5.48 -3.24 9.83
CA ASN A 195 -5.18 -1.91 9.31
C ASN A 195 -3.69 -1.60 9.21
N ASP A 196 -2.83 -2.38 9.83
CA ASP A 196 -1.41 -2.09 10.06
C ASP A 196 -0.57 -3.33 9.69
N LEU A 197 -0.91 -3.92 8.54
CA LEU A 197 -0.37 -5.18 8.04
C LEU A 197 0.25 -4.96 6.65
N ALA A 198 1.49 -5.43 6.47
CA ALA A 198 2.20 -5.38 5.20
C ALA A 198 2.77 -6.76 4.86
N ILE A 199 2.53 -7.21 3.61
CA ILE A 199 2.98 -8.50 3.10
C ILE A 199 3.96 -8.29 1.94
N GLY A 200 5.06 -9.03 1.96
CA GLY A 200 6.05 -9.04 0.89
C GLY A 200 6.41 -10.46 0.48
N TYR A 201 6.76 -10.63 -0.80
CA TYR A 201 7.21 -11.91 -1.34
C TYR A 201 8.36 -11.73 -2.33
N THR A 202 9.39 -12.55 -2.17
CA THR A 202 10.52 -12.68 -3.12
C THR A 202 10.99 -14.12 -3.25
N ASN A 203 11.00 -14.85 -2.13
CA ASN A 203 11.31 -16.27 -1.92
C ASN A 203 10.96 -16.66 -0.47
N ILE A 204 10.91 -15.65 0.40
CA ILE A 204 10.36 -15.69 1.74
C ILE A 204 9.08 -14.84 1.70
N ILE A 205 8.01 -15.35 2.29
CA ILE A 205 6.81 -14.60 2.62
C ILE A 205 7.10 -13.83 3.91
N SER A 206 7.11 -12.50 3.84
CA SER A 206 7.23 -11.63 5.01
C SER A 206 5.85 -11.08 5.37
N ILE A 207 5.47 -11.24 6.64
CA ILE A 207 4.23 -10.68 7.19
C ILE A 207 4.63 -9.75 8.32
N ASN A 208 4.37 -8.45 8.17
CA ASN A 208 4.79 -7.42 9.10
C ASN A 208 3.53 -6.76 9.68
N ALA A 209 3.32 -6.91 10.98
CA ALA A 209 2.16 -6.40 11.69
C ALA A 209 2.59 -5.39 12.74
N ILE A 210 2.06 -4.17 12.67
CA ILE A 210 2.41 -3.06 13.57
C ILE A 210 1.27 -2.85 14.56
N GLY A 211 1.56 -3.04 15.85
CA GLY A 211 0.68 -2.69 16.95
C GLY A 211 0.98 -1.30 17.51
N ALA A 212 0.18 -0.85 18.48
CA ALA A 212 0.34 0.48 19.08
C ALA A 212 1.68 0.65 19.85
N ASP A 213 2.22 -0.44 20.39
CA ASP A 213 3.40 -0.47 21.26
C ASP A 213 4.39 -1.60 20.89
N HIS A 214 4.24 -2.20 19.70
CA HIS A 214 5.11 -3.27 19.24
C HIS A 214 4.96 -3.55 17.73
N GLN A 215 5.84 -4.39 17.19
CA GLN A 215 5.74 -4.96 15.85
C GLN A 215 6.00 -6.47 15.92
N ILE A 216 5.28 -7.25 15.11
CA ILE A 216 5.50 -8.68 14.89
C ILE A 216 5.87 -8.89 13.43
N ASN A 217 7.03 -9.48 13.19
CA ASN A 217 7.47 -9.89 11.87
C ASN A 217 7.52 -11.41 11.78
N LEU A 218 6.89 -11.98 10.77
CA LEU A 218 6.97 -13.40 10.44
C LEU A 218 7.68 -13.57 9.09
N PHE A 219 8.65 -14.47 9.05
CA PHE A 219 9.37 -14.83 7.83
C PHE A 219 9.16 -16.32 7.58
N ILE A 220 8.49 -16.64 6.47
CA ILE A 220 8.06 -17.99 6.15
C ILE A 220 8.64 -18.35 4.79
N ASN A 221 9.27 -19.53 4.66
CA ASN A 221 9.73 -20.05 3.37
C ASN A 221 8.59 -20.03 2.33
N GLY A 222 8.84 -19.50 1.13
CA GLY A 222 7.86 -19.41 0.05
C GLY A 222 7.38 -20.75 -0.51
N GLU A 223 8.14 -21.82 -0.30
CA GLU A 223 7.79 -23.21 -0.64
C GLU A 223 7.20 -23.98 0.55
N VAL A 224 6.72 -23.28 1.59
CA VAL A 224 6.09 -23.90 2.75
C VAL A 224 4.91 -24.78 2.35
N THR A 225 4.60 -25.78 3.16
CA THR A 225 3.42 -26.65 3.00
C THR A 225 2.57 -26.59 4.27
N PRO A 226 1.31 -27.05 4.25
CA PRO A 226 0.54 -27.19 5.49
C PRO A 226 1.26 -28.09 6.50
N GLY A 227 1.43 -27.62 7.73
CA GLY A 227 2.28 -28.28 8.71
C GLY A 227 2.49 -27.48 9.98
N THR A 228 3.28 -28.03 10.91
CA THR A 228 3.69 -27.37 12.15
C THR A 228 5.20 -27.22 12.16
N TYR A 229 5.65 -25.99 12.38
CA TYR A 229 7.04 -25.55 12.31
C TYR A 229 7.43 -24.84 13.61
N ALA A 230 8.70 -24.89 13.95
CA ALA A 230 9.26 -24.12 15.06
C ALA A 230 10.01 -22.91 14.52
N PHE A 231 9.89 -21.77 15.20
CA PHE A 231 10.72 -20.60 14.88
C PHE A 231 12.17 -20.84 15.30
N SER A 232 13.09 -20.29 14.51
CA SER A 232 14.53 -20.34 14.74
C SER A 232 15.14 -18.97 14.50
N THR A 233 16.20 -18.65 15.24
CA THR A 233 17.03 -17.46 15.04
C THR A 233 18.31 -17.77 14.24
N GLU A 234 18.46 -19.00 13.75
CA GLU A 234 19.60 -19.36 12.92
C GLU A 234 19.56 -18.55 11.61
N PRO A 235 20.71 -18.01 11.15
CA PRO A 235 20.76 -17.32 9.88
C PRO A 235 20.20 -18.19 8.76
N LEU A 236 19.29 -17.63 7.96
CA LEU A 236 18.63 -18.30 6.83
C LEU A 236 17.71 -19.47 7.22
N ALA A 237 17.26 -19.56 8.47
CA ALA A 237 16.22 -20.51 8.82
C ALA A 237 14.95 -20.26 8.01
N ASP A 238 14.26 -21.35 7.63
CA ASP A 238 13.04 -21.31 6.82
C ASP A 238 11.86 -20.62 7.53
N TYR A 239 11.88 -20.59 8.85
CA TYR A 239 10.81 -20.04 9.68
C TYR A 239 11.42 -19.20 10.80
N GLN A 240 11.25 -17.89 10.71
CA GLN A 240 11.75 -16.92 11.68
C GLN A 240 10.61 -16.03 12.12
N ALA A 241 10.75 -15.48 13.31
CA ALA A 241 9.90 -14.41 13.80
C ALA A 241 10.76 -13.44 14.60
N ASP A 242 10.39 -12.16 14.53
CA ASP A 242 10.98 -11.10 15.33
C ASP A 242 9.86 -10.30 16.02
N TYR A 243 10.18 -9.75 17.19
CA TYR A 243 9.33 -8.83 17.93
C TYR A 243 10.09 -7.54 18.18
N ILE A 244 9.51 -6.39 17.87
CA ILE A 244 10.07 -5.08 18.19
C ILE A 244 9.18 -4.44 19.26
N ASP A 245 9.75 -3.98 20.36
CA ASP A 245 9.01 -3.31 21.44
C ASP A 245 8.80 -1.81 21.20
N ASP A 246 8.14 -1.13 22.15
CA ASP A 246 7.85 0.31 22.09
C ASP A 246 9.11 1.19 22.18
N ALA A 247 10.21 0.63 22.70
CA ALA A 247 11.52 1.26 22.70
C ALA A 247 12.31 1.05 21.38
N GLY A 248 11.74 0.30 20.43
CA GLY A 248 12.38 -0.02 19.15
C GLY A 248 13.45 -1.10 19.26
N VAL A 249 13.47 -1.88 20.35
CA VAL A 249 14.41 -2.98 20.54
C VAL A 249 13.88 -4.23 19.85
N GLU A 250 14.70 -4.81 18.96
CA GLU A 250 14.37 -6.02 18.22
C GLU A 250 14.81 -7.29 18.96
N TYR A 251 13.90 -8.26 19.04
CA TYR A 251 14.09 -9.54 19.69
C TYR A 251 13.81 -10.69 18.72
N GLY A 252 14.86 -11.43 18.37
CA GLY A 252 14.73 -12.66 17.60
C GLY A 252 14.07 -13.76 18.41
N ILE A 253 13.09 -14.46 17.81
CA ILE A 253 12.28 -15.44 18.50
C ILE A 253 12.92 -16.83 18.44
N THR A 254 13.44 -17.29 19.58
CA THR A 254 14.02 -18.63 19.73
C THR A 254 12.98 -19.61 20.27
N GLY A 255 12.24 -20.27 19.38
CA GLY A 255 11.20 -21.24 19.72
C GLY A 255 9.77 -20.72 19.58
N GLY A 256 8.79 -21.52 20.01
CA GLY A 256 7.38 -21.28 19.70
C GLY A 256 6.88 -22.16 18.56
N THR A 257 5.72 -21.84 18.01
CA THR A 257 5.05 -22.68 17.01
C THR A 257 4.41 -21.82 15.94
N LEU A 258 4.66 -22.18 14.69
CA LEU A 258 3.95 -21.74 13.49
C LEU A 258 3.17 -22.93 12.94
N VAL A 259 1.88 -22.77 12.70
CA VAL A 259 1.05 -23.80 12.06
C VAL A 259 0.49 -23.22 10.77
N ILE A 260 0.84 -23.81 9.63
CA ILE A 260 0.24 -23.49 8.34
C ILE A 260 -0.90 -24.46 8.10
N THR A 261 -2.12 -23.93 7.96
CA THR A 261 -3.34 -24.73 7.82
C THR A 261 -3.76 -24.88 6.35
N ALA A 262 -3.51 -23.86 5.53
CA ALA A 262 -3.86 -23.89 4.11
C ALA A 262 -2.91 -23.00 3.29
N ILE A 263 -2.65 -23.44 2.06
CA ILE A 263 -2.02 -22.67 0.98
C ILE A 263 -2.84 -22.95 -0.27
N ASP A 264 -3.48 -21.93 -0.83
CA ASP A 264 -4.32 -22.07 -2.01
C ASP A 264 -4.44 -20.73 -2.76
N ASN A 265 -4.32 -20.77 -4.10
CA ASN A 265 -4.50 -19.60 -4.97
C ASN A 265 -3.73 -18.33 -4.55
N GLY A 266 -2.49 -18.44 -4.10
CA GLY A 266 -1.69 -17.30 -3.65
C GLY A 266 -1.98 -16.83 -2.22
N TRP A 267 -2.85 -17.54 -1.48
CA TRP A 267 -3.17 -17.26 -0.08
C TRP A 267 -2.49 -18.24 0.86
N ILE A 268 -2.05 -17.75 2.02
CA ILE A 268 -1.53 -18.55 3.13
C ILE A 268 -2.34 -18.28 4.39
N THR A 269 -2.75 -19.37 5.05
CA THR A 269 -3.49 -19.32 6.32
C THR A 269 -2.73 -20.06 7.40
N GLY A 270 -2.64 -19.49 8.59
CA GLY A 270 -1.96 -20.12 9.69
C GLY A 270 -2.22 -19.52 11.06
N THR A 271 -1.60 -20.13 12.06
CA THR A 271 -1.60 -19.66 13.45
C THR A 271 -0.18 -19.65 13.99
N PHE A 272 0.08 -18.83 15.01
CA PHE A 272 1.38 -18.77 15.64
C PHE A 272 1.30 -18.46 17.15
N THR A 273 2.32 -18.87 17.89
CA THR A 273 2.52 -18.51 19.29
C THR A 273 4.00 -18.57 19.64
N PHE A 274 4.47 -17.61 20.44
CA PHE A 274 5.84 -17.60 20.95
C PHE A 274 5.96 -16.71 22.20
N ASN A 275 7.07 -16.88 22.89
CA ASN A 275 7.50 -15.99 23.97
C ASN A 275 8.67 -15.15 23.48
N VAL A 276 8.68 -13.87 23.84
CA VAL A 276 9.83 -12.98 23.63
C VAL A 276 10.72 -13.07 24.86
N LEU A 277 11.98 -13.42 24.66
CA LEU A 277 12.95 -13.61 25.75
C LEU A 277 13.98 -12.48 25.74
N ASN A 278 14.40 -12.03 26.93
CA ASN A 278 15.55 -11.14 27.04
C ASN A 278 16.88 -11.91 26.93
N GLY A 279 18.01 -11.20 27.00
CA GLY A 279 19.35 -11.83 26.94
C GLY A 279 19.68 -12.79 28.09
N GLN A 280 18.86 -12.82 29.14
CA GLN A 280 18.95 -13.75 30.27
C GLN A 280 18.03 -14.98 30.10
N GLY A 281 17.24 -15.03 29.03
CA GLY A 281 16.26 -16.09 28.77
C GLY A 281 14.95 -15.94 29.54
N GLU A 282 14.70 -14.79 30.16
CA GLU A 282 13.44 -14.52 30.85
C GLU A 282 12.38 -14.04 29.86
N THR A 283 11.15 -14.51 30.00
CA THR A 283 10.03 -14.05 29.17
C THR A 283 9.64 -12.62 29.54
N ILE A 284 9.76 -11.71 28.57
CA ILE A 284 9.41 -10.29 28.70
C ILE A 284 8.12 -9.94 27.97
N HIS A 285 7.77 -10.65 26.90
CA HIS A 285 6.45 -10.58 26.25
C HIS A 285 5.94 -11.97 25.91
N THR A 286 4.62 -12.11 25.84
CA THR A 286 3.94 -13.35 25.41
C THR A 286 3.03 -13.07 24.23
N VAL A 287 3.16 -13.84 23.17
CA VAL A 287 2.31 -13.76 21.96
C VAL A 287 1.58 -15.09 21.79
N THR A 288 0.26 -15.03 21.95
CA THR A 288 -0.62 -16.21 21.94
C THR A 288 -1.82 -15.97 21.03
N ASN A 289 -2.53 -17.04 20.65
CA ASN A 289 -3.69 -16.97 19.75
C ASN A 289 -3.41 -16.18 18.46
N GLY A 290 -2.18 -16.23 17.95
CA GLY A 290 -1.82 -15.60 16.69
C GLY A 290 -2.51 -16.32 15.55
N ALA A 291 -3.14 -15.60 14.63
CA ALA A 291 -3.77 -16.13 13.43
C ALA A 291 -3.58 -15.15 12.27
N PHE A 292 -3.34 -15.68 11.07
CA PHE A 292 -3.25 -14.88 9.85
C PHE A 292 -3.90 -15.58 8.66
N HIS A 293 -4.37 -14.78 7.72
CA HIS A 293 -4.87 -15.18 6.40
C HIS A 293 -4.48 -14.06 5.45
N VAL A 294 -3.50 -14.29 4.58
CA VAL A 294 -2.93 -13.24 3.72
C VAL A 294 -2.63 -13.74 2.31
N GLU A 295 -2.75 -12.84 1.33
CA GLU A 295 -2.30 -13.01 -0.05
C GLU A 295 -0.81 -12.69 -0.14
N TYR A 296 -0.02 -13.57 -0.78
CA TYR A 296 1.43 -13.40 -0.90
C TYR A 296 1.96 -13.49 -2.33
N ASP A 297 1.14 -13.92 -3.29
CA ASP A 297 1.51 -14.05 -4.69
C ASP A 297 0.60 -13.12 -5.51
N TRP A 298 1.21 -12.16 -6.21
CA TRP A 298 0.54 -11.06 -6.93
C TRP A 298 0.76 -11.18 -8.44
#